data_AF-A0A1Y1Q170-F1
#
_entry.id   AF-A0A1Y1Q170-F1
#
_cell.length_a   1.000
_cell.length_b   1.000
_cell.length_c   1.000
_cell.angle_alpha   90.00
_cell.angle_beta   90.00
_cell.angle_gamma   90.00
#
_symmetry.space_group_name_H-M   'P 1'
#
loop_
_entity.id
_entity.type
_entity.pdbx_description
1 polymer ?
#
loop_
_entity_poly.entity_id
_entity_poly.type
_entity_poly.pdbx_seq_one_letter_code
_entity_poly.pdbx_strand_id
1 'polypeptide(L)'
;LRDLRQREAKLFGSAADENAGGQGCFLLQVTKQPKLQDKEATWPQQKDNPGSAYLGFGLLQSGNQEKGNFQPHRQAIREGGQFTLQLCFKPWTADKDIHSLRKLLEIWGLLGGLGSRARRGFGAISLVEMDGKTVTDSLDSYQQKITHLVDEGNSVKDFPPYTAFSKHADFAVIARGQKVREIHNQAGNIYRNGRGQPSTLRGEIKLPFGLPLTGVDDDRRRASPLFFHVHALTGNESVTTVLYLPAVFHPDYSQTKTKLAEFYQPLTEFLKMQKG
;
A
#
# COMPACT_ATOMS: atom_id res chain seq x y z
N LEU A 1 7.18 -19.93 -7.67
CA LEU A 1 8.17 -19.03 -7.02
C LEU A 1 9.49 -18.91 -7.77
N ARG A 2 10.13 -20.00 -8.22
CA ARG A 2 11.40 -19.93 -8.98
C ARG A 2 11.29 -19.09 -10.25
N ASP A 3 10.30 -19.37 -11.11
CA ASP A 3 10.05 -18.59 -12.34
C ASP A 3 9.80 -17.11 -12.07
N LEU A 4 9.00 -16.76 -11.04
CA LEU A 4 8.79 -15.37 -10.62
C LEU A 4 10.12 -14.67 -10.31
N ARG A 5 10.97 -15.28 -9.49
CA ARG A 5 12.29 -14.71 -9.13
C ARG A 5 13.21 -14.57 -10.33
N GLN A 6 13.18 -15.52 -11.26
CA GLN A 6 13.96 -15.43 -12.50
C GLN A 6 13.50 -14.25 -13.38
N ARG A 7 12.17 -14.06 -13.52
CA ARG A 7 11.62 -12.91 -14.26
C ARG A 7 11.90 -11.58 -13.56
N GLU A 8 11.78 -11.52 -12.24
CA GLU A 8 12.14 -10.35 -11.44
C GLU A 8 13.62 -9.99 -11.62
N ALA A 9 14.52 -10.98 -11.46
CA ALA A 9 15.96 -10.79 -11.64
C ALA A 9 16.32 -10.34 -13.07
N LYS A 10 15.59 -10.82 -14.09
CA LYS A 10 15.78 -10.38 -15.47
C LYS A 10 15.45 -8.89 -15.64
N LEU A 11 14.39 -8.39 -15.02
CA LEU A 11 13.95 -7.01 -15.16
C LEU A 11 14.79 -6.05 -14.29
N PHE A 12 14.93 -6.36 -13.01
CA PHE A 12 15.50 -5.46 -12.00
C PHE A 12 16.97 -5.74 -11.68
N GLY A 13 17.48 -6.90 -12.10
CA GLY A 13 18.80 -7.38 -11.74
C GLY A 13 18.75 -8.28 -10.50
N SER A 14 19.89 -8.91 -10.21
CA SER A 14 20.11 -9.72 -9.01
C SER A 14 21.46 -9.37 -8.40
N ALA A 15 21.54 -9.42 -7.07
CA ALA A 15 22.80 -9.28 -6.36
C ALA A 15 23.78 -10.37 -6.85
N ALA A 16 25.05 -10.00 -6.95
CA ALA A 16 26.08 -10.97 -7.28
C ALA A 16 26.27 -11.93 -6.08
N ASP A 17 26.14 -13.22 -6.34
CA ASP A 17 26.65 -14.29 -5.50
C ASP A 17 27.77 -15.05 -6.25
N GLU A 18 28.33 -16.09 -5.64
CA GLU A 18 29.45 -16.86 -6.21
C GLU A 18 29.14 -17.50 -7.57
N ASN A 19 27.85 -17.65 -7.94
CA ASN A 19 27.44 -18.42 -9.13
C ASN A 19 26.50 -17.65 -10.09
N ALA A 20 25.94 -16.51 -9.67
CA ALA A 20 24.98 -15.74 -10.44
C ALA A 20 24.96 -14.26 -10.05
N GLY A 21 24.58 -13.41 -10.99
CA GLY A 21 24.37 -11.98 -10.77
C GLY A 21 23.92 -11.33 -12.07
N GLY A 22 23.44 -10.09 -12.00
CA GLY A 22 23.10 -9.38 -13.23
C GLY A 22 22.53 -7.99 -12.98
N GLN A 23 22.89 -7.06 -13.86
CA GLN A 23 22.29 -5.73 -13.88
C GLN A 23 20.91 -5.81 -14.56
N GLY A 24 19.93 -5.10 -14.00
CA GLY A 24 18.60 -4.95 -14.60
C GLY A 24 18.62 -4.44 -16.04
N CYS A 25 17.47 -4.53 -16.71
CA CYS A 25 17.32 -4.13 -18.11
C CYS A 25 17.14 -2.62 -18.31
N PHE A 26 17.11 -1.83 -17.22
CA PHE A 26 16.94 -0.39 -17.27
C PHE A 26 17.69 0.34 -16.15
N LEU A 27 17.92 1.63 -16.35
CA LEU A 27 18.32 2.58 -15.31
C LEU A 27 17.11 3.41 -14.91
N LEU A 28 16.89 3.58 -13.60
CA LEU A 28 15.86 4.43 -13.03
C LEU A 28 16.48 5.75 -12.56
N GLN A 29 15.93 6.87 -13.00
CA GLN A 29 16.37 8.20 -12.58
C GLN A 29 15.19 9.06 -12.12
N VAL A 30 15.39 9.86 -11.08
CA VAL A 30 14.49 10.94 -10.69
C VAL A 30 15.04 12.23 -11.32
N THR A 31 14.41 12.72 -12.39
CA THR A 31 14.92 13.86 -13.16
C THR A 31 14.34 15.20 -12.73
N LYS A 32 13.19 15.17 -12.05
CA LYS A 32 12.57 16.31 -11.38
C LYS A 32 12.05 15.86 -10.03
N GLN A 33 12.12 16.69 -9.01
CA GLN A 33 11.64 16.39 -7.66
C GLN A 33 11.24 17.68 -6.93
N PRO A 34 10.37 17.61 -5.89
CA PRO A 34 9.98 18.80 -5.15
C PRO A 34 11.16 19.33 -4.33
N LYS A 35 11.12 20.63 -4.00
CA LYS A 35 12.07 21.22 -3.04
C LYS A 35 11.84 20.59 -1.66
N LEU A 36 12.91 20.06 -1.06
CA LEU A 36 12.85 19.35 0.23
C LEU A 36 12.99 20.27 1.45
N GLN A 37 12.89 21.60 1.25
CA GLN A 37 13.09 22.60 2.29
C GLN A 37 11.87 22.72 3.21
N ASP A 38 10.65 22.59 2.67
CA ASP A 38 9.39 22.69 3.41
C ASP A 38 8.85 21.33 3.80
N LYS A 39 9.46 20.70 4.82
CA LYS A 39 9.00 19.42 5.34
C LYS A 39 7.72 19.56 6.17
N GLU A 40 6.85 18.57 6.11
CA GLU A 40 5.78 18.36 7.09
C GLU A 40 6.39 17.71 8.33
N ALA A 41 6.08 18.22 9.52
CA ALA A 41 6.65 17.76 10.78
C ALA A 41 5.63 17.71 11.92
N THR A 42 4.35 17.93 11.63
CA THR A 42 3.28 18.09 12.62
C THR A 42 2.07 17.22 12.32
N TRP A 43 1.86 16.83 11.06
CA TRP A 43 0.77 15.95 10.68
C TRP A 43 1.25 14.49 10.59
N PRO A 44 0.46 13.50 11.07
CA PRO A 44 -0.86 13.60 11.70
C PRO A 44 -0.83 13.93 13.20
N GLN A 45 -1.90 14.52 13.73
CA GLN A 45 -2.08 14.83 15.15
C GLN A 45 -3.25 14.04 15.75
N GLN A 46 -3.03 13.42 16.92
CA GLN A 46 -4.02 12.57 17.59
C GLN A 46 -5.32 13.31 17.93
N LYS A 47 -5.23 14.60 18.29
CA LYS A 47 -6.38 15.42 18.68
C LYS A 47 -7.27 15.79 17.48
N ASP A 48 -6.66 16.31 16.42
CA ASP A 48 -7.40 16.90 15.30
C ASP A 48 -7.71 15.88 14.20
N ASN A 49 -6.88 14.85 14.06
CA ASN A 49 -7.02 13.83 13.04
C ASN A 49 -6.73 12.42 13.62
N PRO A 50 -7.60 11.96 14.53
CA PRO A 50 -7.41 10.70 15.26
C PRO A 50 -7.38 9.46 14.36
N GLY A 51 -8.04 9.49 13.20
CA GLY A 51 -8.01 8.41 12.22
C GLY A 51 -6.67 8.34 11.50
N SER A 52 -6.18 9.49 11.01
CA SER A 52 -4.84 9.58 10.41
C SER A 52 -3.75 9.22 11.41
N ALA A 53 -3.86 9.68 12.66
CA ALA A 53 -2.91 9.34 13.72
C ALA A 53 -2.90 7.84 14.03
N TYR A 54 -4.06 7.17 13.97
CA TYR A 54 -4.16 5.73 14.15
C TYR A 54 -3.48 4.94 13.01
N LEU A 55 -3.71 5.33 11.76
CA LEU A 55 -3.02 4.77 10.59
C LEU A 55 -1.51 5.06 10.61
N GLY A 56 -1.15 6.24 11.11
CA GLY A 56 0.20 6.77 11.23
C GLY A 56 0.89 6.43 12.56
N PHE A 57 0.41 5.45 13.33
CA PHE A 57 1.03 5.09 14.61
C PHE A 57 2.54 4.89 14.46
N GLY A 58 3.35 5.52 15.31
CA GLY A 58 4.82 5.54 15.20
C GLY A 58 5.41 6.61 14.26
N LEU A 59 4.58 7.48 13.65
CA LEU A 59 5.05 8.71 13.00
C LEU A 59 5.02 9.92 13.96
N LEU A 60 4.11 9.88 14.93
CA LEU A 60 3.90 10.95 15.90
C LEU A 60 5.02 10.98 16.93
N GLN A 61 5.20 12.15 17.54
CA GLN A 61 6.02 12.30 18.73
C GLN A 61 5.59 11.34 19.84
N SER A 62 6.54 10.68 20.48
CA SER A 62 6.29 9.74 21.58
C SER A 62 7.47 9.66 22.56
N GLY A 63 7.29 8.90 23.64
CA GLY A 63 8.31 8.74 24.67
C GLY A 63 8.46 9.96 25.59
N ASN A 64 9.49 9.93 26.44
CA ASN A 64 9.78 10.93 27.45
C ASN A 64 11.28 11.27 27.41
N GLN A 65 11.61 12.56 27.41
CA GLN A 65 12.99 13.05 27.32
C GLN A 65 13.83 12.65 28.54
N GLU A 66 13.27 12.74 29.74
CA GLU A 66 13.93 12.38 31.00
C GLU A 66 14.25 10.88 31.08
N LYS A 67 13.42 10.04 30.44
CA LYS A 67 13.62 8.58 30.36
C LYS A 67 14.52 8.15 29.19
N GLY A 68 15.07 9.10 28.43
CA GLY A 68 15.95 8.82 27.29
C GLY A 68 15.28 8.07 26.12
N ASN A 69 13.95 7.98 26.09
CA ASN A 69 13.20 7.24 25.07
C ASN A 69 12.32 8.15 24.19
N PHE A 70 12.58 9.46 24.21
CA PHE A 70 11.88 10.44 23.38
C PHE A 70 12.11 10.20 21.89
N GLN A 71 11.04 10.26 21.11
CA GLN A 71 11.05 10.21 19.66
C GLN A 71 10.29 11.43 19.14
N PRO A 72 10.92 12.33 18.36
CA PRO A 72 10.23 13.47 17.77
C PRO A 72 9.28 13.01 16.65
N HIS A 73 8.38 13.91 16.25
CA HIS A 73 7.51 13.70 15.09
C HIS A 73 8.37 13.52 13.83
N ARG A 74 8.07 12.49 13.02
CA ARG A 74 8.85 12.19 11.82
C ARG A 74 8.56 13.20 10.71
N GLN A 75 9.62 13.76 10.14
CA GLN A 75 9.50 14.67 9.02
C GLN A 75 9.14 13.93 7.72
N ALA A 76 8.33 14.57 6.87
CA ALA A 76 7.89 14.04 5.59
C ALA A 76 7.92 15.10 4.48
N ILE A 77 7.92 14.64 3.23
CA ILE A 77 7.66 15.49 2.06
C ILE A 77 6.17 15.85 2.08
N ARG A 78 5.84 17.14 1.89
CA ARG A 78 4.45 17.62 1.84
C ARG A 78 3.71 17.04 0.63
N GLU A 79 2.42 16.80 0.81
CA GLU A 79 1.53 16.41 -0.28
C GLU A 79 1.46 17.49 -1.39
N GLY A 80 1.08 17.07 -2.60
CA GLY A 80 1.05 17.95 -3.77
C GLY A 80 2.40 18.14 -4.48
N GLY A 81 3.50 17.68 -3.88
CA GLY A 81 4.80 17.61 -4.55
C GLY A 81 4.78 16.64 -5.74
N GLN A 82 5.46 17.01 -6.83
CA GLN A 82 5.59 16.20 -8.03
C GLN A 82 7.05 15.83 -8.28
N PHE A 83 7.27 14.63 -8.80
CA PHE A 83 8.57 14.16 -9.27
C PHE A 83 8.41 13.42 -10.59
N THR A 84 9.49 13.34 -11.36
CA THR A 84 9.51 12.66 -12.66
C THR A 84 10.47 11.50 -12.62
N LEU A 85 9.97 10.31 -12.99
CA LEU A 85 10.79 9.13 -13.21
C LEU A 85 11.13 8.99 -14.69
N GLN A 86 12.40 8.71 -14.98
CA GLN A 86 12.86 8.33 -16.30
C GLN A 86 13.45 6.92 -16.24
N LEU A 87 12.94 6.02 -17.08
CA LEU A 87 13.50 4.69 -17.28
C LEU A 87 14.27 4.69 -18.60
N CYS A 88 15.58 4.44 -18.52
CA CYS A 88 16.43 4.28 -19.70
C CYS A 88 16.73 2.79 -19.91
N PHE A 89 16.17 2.20 -20.96
CA PHE A 89 16.31 0.77 -21.26
C PHE A 89 17.63 0.45 -21.96
N LYS A 90 18.17 -0.74 -21.73
CA LYS A 90 19.27 -1.28 -22.55
C LYS A 90 18.80 -1.45 -24.00
N PRO A 91 19.68 -1.29 -25.02
CA PRO A 91 19.28 -1.34 -26.43
C PRO A 91 18.52 -2.61 -26.86
N TRP A 92 18.76 -3.73 -26.17
CA TRP A 92 18.20 -5.05 -26.47
C TRP A 92 17.04 -5.45 -25.56
N THR A 93 16.48 -4.51 -24.79
CA THR A 93 15.36 -4.80 -23.90
C THR A 93 14.13 -5.12 -24.74
N ALA A 94 13.52 -6.29 -24.54
CA ALA A 94 12.36 -6.69 -25.33
C ALA A 94 11.14 -5.82 -25.00
N ASP A 95 10.30 -5.54 -26.02
CA ASP A 95 9.09 -4.71 -25.86
C ASP A 95 8.14 -5.24 -24.78
N LYS A 96 8.03 -6.57 -24.63
CA LYS A 96 7.23 -7.19 -23.57
C LYS A 96 7.72 -6.85 -22.15
N ASP A 97 9.04 -6.67 -21.99
CA ASP A 97 9.64 -6.31 -20.71
C ASP A 97 9.40 -4.81 -20.42
N ILE A 98 9.53 -3.95 -21.44
CA ILE A 98 9.17 -2.53 -21.37
C ILE A 98 7.69 -2.36 -21.02
N HIS A 99 6.79 -3.09 -21.69
CA HIS A 99 5.36 -3.09 -21.42
C HIS A 99 5.05 -3.55 -19.99
N SER A 100 5.73 -4.58 -19.50
CA SER A 100 5.58 -5.06 -18.13
C SER A 100 5.98 -3.99 -17.10
N LEU A 101 7.07 -3.25 -17.36
CA LEU A 101 7.52 -2.16 -16.51
C LEU A 101 6.58 -0.94 -16.56
N ARG A 102 6.00 -0.65 -17.73
CA ARG A 102 4.93 0.35 -17.86
C ARG A 102 3.72 -0.01 -17.02
N LYS A 103 3.21 -1.26 -17.15
CA LYS A 103 2.09 -1.77 -16.35
C LYS A 103 2.39 -1.71 -14.85
N LEU A 104 3.64 -1.98 -14.45
CA LEU A 104 4.08 -1.82 -13.06
C LEU A 104 3.95 -0.37 -12.57
N LEU A 105 4.38 0.62 -13.36
CA LEU A 105 4.24 2.03 -13.00
C LEU A 105 2.77 2.47 -12.95
N GLU A 106 1.93 1.97 -13.84
CA GLU A 106 0.48 2.20 -13.82
C GLU A 106 -0.16 1.64 -12.53
N ILE A 107 0.14 0.39 -12.17
CA ILE A 107 -0.35 -0.22 -10.91
C ILE A 107 0.18 0.52 -9.68
N TRP A 108 1.46 0.91 -9.70
CA TRP A 108 2.07 1.68 -8.61
C TRP A 108 1.41 3.06 -8.47
N GLY A 109 1.00 3.69 -9.57
CA GLY A 109 0.24 4.94 -9.55
C GLY A 109 -1.23 4.81 -9.14
N LEU A 110 -1.80 3.60 -9.14
CA LEU A 110 -3.19 3.35 -8.70
C LEU A 110 -3.31 2.98 -7.22
N LEU A 111 -2.29 2.30 -6.69
CA LEU A 111 -2.36 1.58 -5.40
C LEU A 111 -1.08 1.69 -4.56
N GLY A 112 -0.03 2.30 -5.10
CA GLY A 112 1.29 2.36 -4.49
C GLY A 112 1.52 3.57 -3.61
N GLY A 113 2.74 3.63 -3.06
CA GLY A 113 3.21 4.73 -2.26
C GLY A 113 4.69 4.57 -1.90
N LEU A 114 5.25 5.59 -1.26
CA LEU A 114 6.64 5.66 -0.84
C LEU A 114 6.77 5.96 0.64
N GLY A 115 7.82 5.41 1.25
CA GLY A 115 8.21 5.74 2.62
C GLY A 115 7.44 4.97 3.70
N SER A 116 7.57 5.43 4.94
CA SER A 116 6.97 4.77 6.09
C SER A 116 5.46 4.83 6.06
N ARG A 117 4.81 3.73 6.44
CA ARG A 117 3.34 3.61 6.48
C ARG A 117 2.68 3.77 5.10
N ALA A 118 3.40 3.48 4.00
CA ALA A 118 2.83 3.45 2.65
C ALA A 118 1.57 2.59 2.52
N ARG A 119 1.54 1.43 3.18
CA ARG A 119 0.37 0.53 3.22
C ARG A 119 -0.82 1.08 4.01
N ARG A 120 -0.67 2.23 4.66
CA ARG A 120 -1.67 2.92 5.47
C ARG A 120 -2.04 4.29 4.86
N GLY A 121 -1.77 4.52 3.57
CA GLY A 121 -2.19 5.71 2.83
C GLY A 121 -1.18 6.87 2.85
N PHE A 122 -0.10 6.77 3.63
CA PHE A 122 0.95 7.80 3.67
C PHE A 122 1.88 7.70 2.47
N GLY A 123 2.27 8.83 1.89
CA GLY A 123 3.16 8.84 0.72
C GLY A 123 2.54 8.14 -0.50
N ALA A 124 1.21 8.07 -0.56
CA ALA A 124 0.48 7.64 -1.75
C ALA A 124 0.90 8.51 -2.94
N ILE A 125 1.01 7.87 -4.10
CA ILE A 125 1.41 8.52 -5.34
C ILE A 125 0.34 8.29 -6.40
N SER A 126 0.02 9.33 -7.17
CA SER A 126 -0.85 9.21 -8.33
C SER A 126 -0.07 9.57 -9.58
N LEU A 127 -0.23 8.76 -10.62
CA LEU A 127 0.39 9.03 -11.91
C LEU A 127 -0.39 10.14 -12.63
N VAL A 128 0.28 11.27 -12.88
CA VAL A 128 -0.33 12.45 -13.54
C VAL A 128 -0.06 12.43 -15.04
N GLU A 129 1.16 12.07 -15.44
CA GLU A 129 1.60 12.02 -16.83
C GLU A 129 2.47 10.77 -17.06
N MET A 130 2.32 10.14 -18.23
CA MET A 130 3.17 9.06 -18.69
C MET A 130 3.46 9.24 -20.18
N ASP A 131 4.74 9.32 -20.53
CA ASP A 131 5.23 9.56 -21.90
C ASP A 131 4.56 10.77 -22.59
N GLY A 132 4.46 11.89 -21.87
CA GLY A 132 3.88 13.13 -22.38
C GLY A 132 2.35 13.14 -22.48
N LYS A 133 1.66 12.11 -21.95
CA LYS A 133 0.20 12.04 -21.93
C LYS A 133 -0.31 12.14 -20.50
N THR A 134 -1.26 13.06 -20.26
CA THR A 134 -2.00 13.12 -19.00
C THR A 134 -2.80 11.84 -18.80
N VAL A 135 -2.67 11.20 -17.64
CA VAL A 135 -3.31 9.91 -17.32
C VAL A 135 -4.09 9.93 -16.00
N THR A 136 -4.35 11.12 -15.45
CA THR A 136 -5.19 11.30 -14.27
C THR A 136 -6.58 10.71 -14.49
N ASP A 137 -7.07 9.98 -13.49
CA ASP A 137 -8.33 9.25 -13.57
C ASP A 137 -9.55 10.05 -13.10
N SER A 138 -10.69 9.83 -13.74
CA SER A 138 -12.00 10.05 -13.10
C SER A 138 -12.27 8.94 -12.07
N LEU A 139 -13.25 9.12 -11.18
CA LEU A 139 -13.61 8.08 -10.21
C LEU A 139 -13.97 6.76 -10.90
N ASP A 140 -14.79 6.83 -11.96
CA ASP A 140 -15.24 5.66 -12.70
C ASP A 140 -14.06 4.94 -13.38
N SER A 141 -13.18 5.67 -14.06
CA SER A 141 -11.97 5.10 -14.68
C SER A 141 -11.07 4.43 -13.66
N TYR A 142 -10.86 5.08 -12.51
CA TYR A 142 -10.07 4.54 -11.41
C TYR A 142 -10.65 3.23 -10.86
N GLN A 143 -11.96 3.20 -10.57
CA GLN A 143 -12.63 1.99 -10.07
C GLN A 143 -12.61 0.86 -11.09
N GLN A 144 -12.82 1.16 -12.38
CA GLN A 144 -12.74 0.19 -13.46
C GLN A 144 -11.34 -0.43 -13.59
N LYS A 145 -10.29 0.40 -13.57
CA LYS A 145 -8.90 -0.07 -13.63
C LYS A 145 -8.57 -1.02 -12.47
N ILE A 146 -8.98 -0.68 -11.26
CA ILE A 146 -8.71 -1.54 -10.10
C ILE A 146 -9.54 -2.83 -10.13
N THR A 147 -10.81 -2.74 -10.51
CA THR A 147 -11.67 -3.93 -10.68
C THR A 147 -11.07 -4.89 -11.70
N HIS A 148 -10.62 -4.37 -12.84
CA HIS A 148 -9.92 -5.15 -13.86
C HIS A 148 -8.64 -5.82 -13.31
N LEU A 149 -7.83 -5.10 -12.52
CA LEU A 149 -6.62 -5.68 -11.89
C LEU A 149 -6.96 -6.81 -10.90
N VAL A 150 -8.02 -6.66 -10.12
CA VAL A 150 -8.50 -7.71 -9.22
C VAL A 150 -8.99 -8.91 -10.04
N ASP A 151 -9.73 -8.67 -11.13
CA ASP A 151 -10.28 -9.71 -11.98
C ASP A 151 -9.23 -10.50 -12.75
N GLU A 152 -8.17 -9.85 -13.24
CA GLU A 152 -7.00 -10.54 -13.82
C GLU A 152 -6.37 -11.53 -12.83
N GLY A 153 -6.42 -11.21 -11.53
CA GLY A 153 -5.95 -12.07 -10.44
C GLY A 153 -6.81 -13.32 -10.19
N ASN A 154 -8.05 -13.37 -10.67
CA ASN A 154 -9.00 -14.45 -10.36
C ASN A 154 -8.54 -15.86 -10.82
N SER A 155 -7.55 -15.93 -11.70
CA SER A 155 -6.92 -17.19 -12.13
C SER A 155 -6.22 -17.94 -10.97
N VAL A 156 -5.74 -17.22 -9.95
CA VAL A 156 -5.12 -17.81 -8.77
C VAL A 156 -6.22 -18.15 -7.75
N LYS A 157 -6.64 -19.43 -7.76
CA LYS A 157 -7.78 -19.90 -6.96
C LYS A 157 -7.48 -20.12 -5.49
N ASP A 158 -6.22 -20.19 -5.10
CA ASP A 158 -5.83 -20.46 -3.72
C ASP A 158 -5.24 -19.21 -3.10
N PHE A 159 -5.18 -19.15 -1.77
CA PHE A 159 -4.40 -18.12 -1.11
C PHE A 159 -2.95 -18.19 -1.65
N PRO A 160 -2.40 -17.10 -2.19
CA PRO A 160 -1.05 -17.11 -2.74
C PRO A 160 -0.02 -17.23 -1.61
N PRO A 161 1.16 -17.82 -1.85
CA PRO A 161 2.21 -17.95 -0.83
C PRO A 161 2.90 -16.62 -0.46
N TYR A 162 2.50 -15.52 -1.10
CA TYR A 162 2.97 -14.16 -0.88
C TYR A 162 1.83 -13.20 -1.27
N THR A 163 1.90 -11.95 -0.84
CA THR A 163 0.91 -10.92 -1.21
C THR A 163 0.85 -10.78 -2.73
N ALA A 164 -0.30 -11.11 -3.32
CA ALA A 164 -0.54 -11.05 -4.76
C ALA A 164 -2.03 -10.86 -5.05
N PHE A 165 -2.33 -10.33 -6.24
CA PHE A 165 -3.68 -10.42 -6.79
C PHE A 165 -4.07 -11.88 -6.97
N SER A 166 -5.28 -12.22 -6.54
CA SER A 166 -5.84 -13.58 -6.56
C SER A 166 -7.36 -13.49 -6.56
N LYS A 167 -8.07 -14.62 -6.66
CA LYS A 167 -9.55 -14.63 -6.49
C LYS A 167 -10.04 -14.15 -5.13
N HIS A 168 -9.13 -14.03 -4.16
CA HIS A 168 -9.40 -13.58 -2.80
C HIS A 168 -9.09 -12.10 -2.62
N ALA A 169 -8.48 -11.46 -3.63
CA ALA A 169 -8.24 -10.03 -3.60
C ALA A 169 -9.58 -9.29 -3.65
N ASP A 170 -9.63 -8.16 -2.97
CA ASP A 170 -10.81 -7.33 -3.01
C ASP A 170 -10.46 -5.85 -2.79
N PHE A 171 -11.38 -4.96 -3.12
CA PHE A 171 -11.17 -3.52 -3.07
C PHE A 171 -12.45 -2.79 -2.67
N ALA A 172 -12.29 -1.69 -1.93
CA ALA A 172 -13.37 -0.77 -1.65
C ALA A 172 -12.90 0.69 -1.65
N VAL A 173 -13.80 1.58 -2.08
CA VAL A 173 -13.70 3.03 -1.83
C VAL A 173 -14.27 3.29 -0.44
N ILE A 174 -13.52 3.99 0.41
CA ILE A 174 -13.89 4.19 1.82
C ILE A 174 -14.06 5.66 2.21
N ALA A 175 -13.52 6.60 1.43
CA ALA A 175 -13.75 8.03 1.63
C ALA A 175 -13.53 8.79 0.31
N ARG A 176 -14.18 9.95 0.15
CA ARG A 176 -14.08 10.80 -1.04
C ARG A 176 -14.22 12.26 -0.62
N GLY A 177 -13.54 13.16 -1.32
CA GLY A 177 -13.62 14.60 -1.06
C GLY A 177 -12.44 15.36 -1.63
N GLN A 178 -12.45 16.68 -1.47
CA GLN A 178 -11.46 17.58 -2.06
C GLN A 178 -10.20 17.77 -1.20
N LYS A 179 -10.30 17.51 0.10
CA LYS A 179 -9.20 17.72 1.05
C LYS A 179 -8.58 16.39 1.46
N VAL A 180 -7.41 16.10 0.91
CA VAL A 180 -6.65 14.84 1.08
C VAL A 180 -6.50 14.43 2.55
N ARG A 181 -6.12 15.36 3.44
CA ARG A 181 -5.93 15.06 4.87
C ARG A 181 -7.24 14.70 5.58
N GLU A 182 -8.36 15.29 5.17
CA GLU A 182 -9.69 15.03 5.76
C GLU A 182 -10.18 13.63 5.36
N ILE A 183 -10.08 13.27 4.07
CA ILE A 183 -10.50 11.95 3.59
C ILE A 183 -9.60 10.82 4.13
N HIS A 184 -8.30 11.06 4.28
CA HIS A 184 -7.39 10.12 4.93
C HIS A 184 -7.76 9.92 6.40
N ASN A 185 -8.17 10.99 7.10
CA ASN A 185 -8.64 10.90 8.48
C ASN A 185 -9.95 10.12 8.58
N GLN A 186 -10.90 10.37 7.68
CA GLN A 186 -12.16 9.61 7.58
C GLN A 186 -11.89 8.12 7.37
N ALA A 187 -11.01 7.78 6.42
CA ALA A 187 -10.58 6.42 6.18
C ALA A 187 -9.95 5.75 7.41
N GLY A 188 -9.10 6.50 8.13
CA GLY A 188 -8.50 6.03 9.38
C GLY A 188 -9.52 5.82 10.49
N ASN A 189 -10.57 6.64 10.58
CA ASN A 189 -11.67 6.44 11.52
C ASN A 189 -12.50 5.21 11.17
N ILE A 190 -12.82 5.00 9.89
CA ILE A 190 -13.51 3.80 9.40
C ILE A 190 -12.71 2.55 9.78
N TYR A 191 -11.40 2.55 9.49
CA TYR A 191 -10.52 1.45 9.85
C TYR A 191 -10.42 1.23 11.36
N ARG A 192 -10.26 2.30 12.14
CA ARG A 192 -10.19 2.25 13.61
C ARG A 192 -11.47 1.66 14.22
N ASN A 193 -12.62 2.08 13.73
CA ASN A 193 -13.93 1.61 14.19
C ASN A 193 -14.16 0.16 13.77
N GLY A 194 -13.91 -0.18 12.50
CA GLY A 194 -14.03 -1.54 11.97
C GLY A 194 -13.09 -2.54 12.64
N ARG A 195 -11.89 -2.10 13.05
CA ARG A 195 -10.94 -2.93 13.81
C ARG A 195 -11.30 -3.03 15.32
N GLY A 196 -12.17 -2.17 15.84
CA GLY A 196 -12.78 -2.30 17.16
C GLY A 196 -12.24 -1.41 18.27
N GLN A 197 -12.37 -0.10 18.11
CA GLN A 197 -12.38 0.90 19.19
C GLN A 197 -13.41 1.98 18.79
N PRO A 198 -14.71 1.87 19.12
CA PRO A 198 -15.42 0.91 19.97
C PRO A 198 -16.22 -0.14 19.16
N SER A 199 -15.81 -1.41 19.17
CA SER A 199 -16.63 -2.53 18.68
C SER A 199 -16.42 -3.77 19.56
N THR A 200 -17.28 -4.78 19.41
CA THR A 200 -17.21 -6.07 20.13
C THR A 200 -15.96 -6.88 19.79
N LEU A 201 -15.19 -6.48 18.77
CA LEU A 201 -13.97 -7.13 18.35
C LEU A 201 -12.86 -6.84 19.39
N ARG A 202 -12.56 -7.79 20.27
CA ARG A 202 -11.37 -7.83 21.15
C ARG A 202 -10.71 -9.22 21.02
N GLY A 203 -9.40 -9.31 21.25
CA GLY A 203 -8.68 -10.59 21.19
C GLY A 203 -8.25 -11.01 19.77
N GLU A 204 -8.16 -12.33 19.55
CA GLU A 204 -7.64 -12.99 18.34
C GLU A 204 -8.28 -12.49 17.04
N ILE A 205 -9.52 -12.04 17.08
CA ILE A 205 -10.25 -11.51 15.93
C ILE A 205 -9.60 -10.26 15.29
N LYS A 206 -8.69 -9.57 16.00
CA LYS A 206 -7.91 -8.45 15.44
C LYS A 206 -6.60 -8.87 14.78
N LEU A 207 -6.17 -10.12 14.94
CA LEU A 207 -4.94 -10.66 14.31
C LEU A 207 -4.90 -10.42 12.80
N PRO A 208 -5.98 -10.63 12.03
CA PRO A 208 -5.96 -10.49 10.58
C PRO A 208 -5.66 -9.06 10.11
N PHE A 209 -5.93 -8.05 10.95
CA PHE A 209 -5.67 -6.63 10.68
C PHE A 209 -4.18 -6.24 10.80
N GLY A 210 -3.30 -7.19 11.16
CA GLY A 210 -1.83 -7.03 11.11
C GLY A 210 -1.25 -6.19 12.25
N LEU A 211 -1.26 -6.73 13.46
CA LEU A 211 -0.79 -6.04 14.68
C LEU A 211 0.60 -6.46 15.12
N PRO A 212 1.37 -5.54 15.74
CA PRO A 212 2.18 -5.89 16.88
C PRO A 212 1.22 -6.13 18.05
N LEU A 213 0.95 -7.39 18.37
CA LEU A 213 0.32 -7.71 19.65
C LEU A 213 1.38 -7.53 20.74
N THR A 214 1.07 -6.72 21.75
CA THR A 214 1.93 -6.58 22.93
C THR A 214 2.16 -7.96 23.55
N GLY A 215 3.42 -8.38 23.69
CA GLY A 215 3.76 -9.71 24.23
C GLY A 215 3.80 -10.84 23.19
N VAL A 216 3.64 -10.54 21.90
CA VAL A 216 3.87 -11.50 20.82
C VAL A 216 5.26 -11.29 20.24
N ASP A 217 5.97 -12.40 20.08
CA ASP A 217 7.32 -12.49 19.51
C ASP A 217 7.45 -11.68 18.21
N ASP A 218 8.59 -11.04 18.01
CA ASP A 218 8.90 -10.28 16.81
C ASP A 218 8.83 -11.17 15.57
N ASP A 219 9.17 -12.46 15.71
CA ASP A 219 9.04 -13.50 14.68
C ASP A 219 7.60 -13.80 14.27
N ARG A 220 6.62 -13.32 15.05
CA ARG A 220 5.18 -13.45 14.80
C ARG A 220 4.52 -12.13 14.40
N ARG A 221 5.26 -11.02 14.28
CA ARG A 221 4.73 -9.78 13.71
C ARG A 221 4.41 -9.97 12.23
N ARG A 222 3.18 -9.64 11.85
CA ARG A 222 2.72 -9.80 10.47
C ARG A 222 2.16 -8.50 9.93
N ALA A 223 2.54 -8.24 8.69
CA ALA A 223 2.02 -7.19 7.85
C ALA A 223 0.50 -7.38 7.65
N SER A 224 -0.29 -6.31 7.83
CA SER A 224 -1.68 -6.27 7.39
C SER A 224 -1.81 -6.57 5.88
N PRO A 225 -2.79 -7.38 5.46
CA PRO A 225 -3.10 -7.60 4.04
C PRO A 225 -3.91 -6.45 3.43
N LEU A 226 -4.33 -5.47 4.24
CA LEU A 226 -4.97 -4.24 3.78
C LEU A 226 -3.94 -3.19 3.41
N PHE A 227 -4.10 -2.62 2.21
CA PHE A 227 -3.32 -1.55 1.60
C PHE A 227 -4.23 -0.35 1.38
N PHE A 228 -4.00 0.71 2.15
CA PHE A 228 -4.71 1.97 2.00
C PHE A 228 -3.98 2.83 0.97
N HIS A 229 -4.75 3.50 0.13
CA HIS A 229 -4.23 4.41 -0.88
C HIS A 229 -5.13 5.64 -0.99
N VAL A 230 -4.53 6.82 -1.16
CA VAL A 230 -5.25 8.05 -1.46
C VAL A 230 -4.92 8.45 -2.88
N HIS A 231 -5.91 8.41 -3.78
CA HIS A 231 -5.74 8.68 -5.19
C HIS A 231 -6.28 10.06 -5.55
N ALA A 232 -5.50 10.83 -6.29
CA ALA A 232 -5.94 12.08 -6.88
C ALA A 232 -6.77 11.82 -8.14
N LEU A 233 -7.93 12.47 -8.24
CA LEU A 233 -8.87 12.37 -9.35
C LEU A 233 -8.92 13.67 -10.16
N THR A 234 -9.46 13.60 -11.37
CA THR A 234 -9.84 14.79 -12.14
C THR A 234 -10.86 15.64 -11.37
N GLY A 235 -10.82 16.97 -11.54
CA GLY A 235 -11.80 17.88 -10.91
C GLY A 235 -11.46 18.30 -9.47
N ASN A 236 -10.17 18.25 -9.09
CA ASN A 236 -9.69 18.61 -7.75
C ASN A 236 -10.35 17.77 -6.64
N GLU A 237 -10.51 16.49 -6.92
CA GLU A 237 -11.10 15.53 -6.00
C GLU A 237 -10.10 14.43 -5.68
N SER A 238 -10.32 13.72 -4.57
CA SER A 238 -9.54 12.57 -4.20
C SER A 238 -10.42 11.51 -3.57
N VAL A 239 -9.94 10.26 -3.65
CA VAL A 239 -10.61 9.10 -3.09
C VAL A 239 -9.62 8.34 -2.22
N THR A 240 -10.06 7.84 -1.08
CA THR A 240 -9.30 6.89 -0.28
C THR A 240 -9.88 5.51 -0.44
N THR A 241 -9.02 4.54 -0.67
CA THR A 241 -9.40 3.17 -0.94
C THR A 241 -8.62 2.18 -0.09
N VAL A 242 -9.16 0.98 0.00
CA VAL A 242 -8.51 -0.15 0.65
C VAL A 242 -8.52 -1.32 -0.30
N LEU A 243 -7.32 -1.76 -0.67
CA LEU A 243 -7.08 -3.01 -1.36
C LEU A 243 -6.73 -4.10 -0.35
N TYR A 244 -7.35 -5.25 -0.48
CA TYR A 244 -7.10 -6.44 0.32
C TYR A 244 -6.41 -7.49 -0.55
N LEU A 245 -5.20 -7.88 -0.15
CA LEU A 245 -4.38 -8.89 -0.82
C LEU A 245 -3.94 -9.97 0.19
N PRO A 246 -4.78 -10.97 0.47
CA PRO A 246 -4.44 -12.03 1.41
C PRO A 246 -3.41 -13.00 0.84
N ALA A 247 -2.69 -13.67 1.74
CA ALA A 247 -1.68 -14.66 1.40
C ALA A 247 -1.57 -15.74 2.49
N VAL A 248 -0.97 -16.89 2.16
CA VAL A 248 -0.58 -17.95 3.10
C VAL A 248 0.64 -17.47 3.88
N PHE A 249 0.41 -16.58 4.85
CA PHE A 249 1.50 -15.92 5.58
C PHE A 249 1.47 -16.19 7.08
N HIS A 250 0.36 -16.67 7.62
CA HIS A 250 0.26 -17.01 9.05
C HIS A 250 0.60 -18.49 9.27
N PRO A 251 1.71 -18.84 9.95
CA PRO A 251 2.13 -20.22 10.12
C PRO A 251 1.04 -21.06 10.79
N ASP A 252 0.41 -20.52 11.82
CA ASP A 252 -0.64 -21.22 12.59
C ASP A 252 -1.95 -21.45 11.81
N TYR A 253 -2.23 -20.65 10.77
CA TYR A 253 -3.44 -20.79 9.95
C TYR A 253 -3.15 -21.30 8.53
N SER A 254 -1.88 -21.54 8.19
CA SER A 254 -1.45 -22.00 6.85
C SER A 254 -1.84 -23.44 6.52
N GLN A 255 -2.32 -24.20 7.51
CA GLN A 255 -2.53 -25.64 7.39
C GLN A 255 -3.64 -26.03 6.41
N THR A 256 -4.68 -25.20 6.24
CA THR A 256 -5.78 -25.45 5.27
C THR A 256 -6.38 -24.16 4.73
N LYS A 257 -7.00 -24.23 3.54
CA LYS A 257 -7.71 -23.10 2.92
C LYS A 257 -8.88 -22.59 3.77
N THR A 258 -9.63 -23.50 4.40
CA THR A 258 -10.77 -23.17 5.26
C THR A 258 -10.34 -22.36 6.47
N LYS A 259 -9.25 -22.78 7.15
CA LYS A 259 -8.68 -22.02 8.28
C LYS A 259 -8.24 -20.61 7.88
N LEU A 260 -7.68 -20.43 6.68
CA LEU A 260 -7.31 -19.10 6.18
C LEU A 260 -8.53 -18.23 5.86
N ALA A 261 -9.57 -18.81 5.25
CA ALA A 261 -10.80 -18.08 4.95
C ALA A 261 -11.50 -17.60 6.24
N GLU A 262 -11.60 -18.46 7.25
CA GLU A 262 -12.11 -18.12 8.59
C GLU A 262 -11.23 -17.07 9.27
N PHE A 263 -9.91 -17.24 9.23
CA PHE A 263 -8.97 -16.26 9.77
C PHE A 263 -9.19 -14.88 9.15
N TYR A 264 -9.37 -14.80 7.83
CA TYR A 264 -9.57 -13.52 7.16
C TYR A 264 -11.00 -13.00 7.13
N GLN A 265 -11.98 -13.75 7.65
CA GLN A 265 -13.39 -13.36 7.65
C GLN A 265 -13.63 -11.91 8.14
N PRO A 266 -13.05 -11.45 9.26
CA PRO A 266 -13.26 -10.09 9.74
C PRO A 266 -12.83 -8.99 8.74
N LEU A 267 -11.81 -9.26 7.91
CA LEU A 267 -11.36 -8.32 6.89
C LEU A 267 -12.29 -8.30 5.69
N THR A 268 -12.80 -9.46 5.29
CA THR A 268 -13.77 -9.55 4.19
C THR A 268 -15.10 -8.88 4.57
N GLU A 269 -15.55 -9.03 5.81
CA GLU A 269 -16.73 -8.33 6.33
C GLU A 269 -16.51 -6.83 6.41
N PHE A 270 -15.33 -6.40 6.91
CA PHE A 270 -14.93 -5.00 6.93
C PHE A 270 -15.05 -4.35 5.55
N LEU A 271 -14.53 -5.01 4.50
CA LEU A 271 -14.60 -4.51 3.13
C LEU A 271 -16.01 -4.51 2.56
N LYS A 272 -16.79 -5.57 2.77
CA LYS A 272 -18.18 -5.67 2.30
C LYS A 272 -19.02 -4.49 2.81
N MET A 273 -18.84 -4.09 4.05
CA MET A 273 -19.54 -2.94 4.63
C MET A 273 -19.21 -1.60 3.95
N GLN A 274 -18.12 -1.52 3.18
CA GLN A 274 -17.72 -0.29 2.49
C GLN A 274 -18.17 -0.23 1.02
N LYS A 275 -18.68 -1.35 0.46
CA LYS A 275 -19.10 -1.47 -0.94
C LYS A 275 -20.58 -1.12 -1.16
N GLY A 276 -21.15 -0.28 -0.29
CA GLY A 276 -22.56 0.12 -0.31
C GLY A 276 -23.03 0.56 -1.69
#